data_AF-A0A9X8VGH0-F1
#
_entry.id   AF-A0A9X8VGH0-F1
#
_cell.length_a   1.000
_cell.length_b   1.000
_cell.length_c   1.000
_cell.angle_alpha   90.00
_cell.angle_beta   90.00
_cell.angle_gamma   90.00
#
_symmetry.space_group_name_H-M   'P 1'
#
loop_
_entity.id
_entity.type
_entity.pdbx_description
1 polymer ?
#
loop_
_entity_poly.entity_id
_entity_poly.type
_entity_poly.pdbx_seq_one_letter_code
_entity_poly.pdbx_strand_id
1 'polypeptide(L)' 'GLKCRIYMGAKDVERQSPNVFRMRLMGAEVIPVHSGSATLKDACNEALRDWSGSYETAHYMLGTAAGPHP' A
#
# COMPACT_ATOMS: atom_id res chain seq x y z
N GLY A 1 -13.69 -11.91 6.26
CA GLY A 1 -12.91 -10.67 6.09
C GLY A 1 -12.47 -10.54 4.65
N LEU A 2 -12.21 -9.31 4.18
CA LEU A 2 -11.67 -9.06 2.84
C LEU A 2 -10.15 -9.29 2.83
N LYS A 3 -9.61 -9.78 1.72
CA LYS A 3 -8.15 -9.79 1.52
C LYS A 3 -7.67 -8.34 1.40
N CYS A 4 -6.61 -7.99 2.13
CA CYS A 4 -6.06 -6.65 2.16
C CYS A 4 -4.57 -6.68 1.82
N ARG A 5 -4.18 -5.92 0.80
CA ARG A 5 -2.79 -5.67 0.42
C ARG A 5 -2.48 -4.21 0.69
N ILE A 6 -1.38 -3.94 1.41
CA ILE A 6 -0.92 -2.61 1.77
C ILE A 6 0.44 -2.40 1.12
N TYR A 7 0.51 -1.49 0.15
CA TYR A 7 1.77 -1.05 -0.45
C TYR A 7 2.38 0.05 0.42
N MET A 8 3.65 -0.10 0.78
CA MET A 8 4.35 0.83 1.66
C MET A 8 5.80 0.98 1.20
N GLY A 9 6.34 2.20 1.17
CA GLY A 9 7.73 2.43 0.79
C GLY A 9 8.68 1.65 1.69
N ALA A 10 9.72 1.02 1.14
CA ALA A 10 10.61 0.14 1.91
C ALA A 10 11.26 0.85 3.11
N LYS A 11 11.62 2.13 2.96
CA LYS A 11 12.15 2.95 4.06
C LYS A 11 11.11 3.16 5.17
N ASP A 12 9.84 3.31 4.79
CA ASP A 12 8.75 3.49 5.75
C ASP A 12 8.43 2.16 6.46
N VAL A 13 8.52 1.02 5.77
CA VAL A 13 8.39 -0.32 6.37
C VAL A 13 9.42 -0.54 7.47
N GLU A 14 10.68 -0.17 7.22
CA GLU A 14 11.75 -0.28 8.21
C GLU A 14 11.52 0.68 9.41
N ARG A 15 11.20 1.94 9.13
CA ARG A 15 10.99 2.98 10.16
C ARG A 15 9.73 2.75 11.00
N GLN A 16 8.72 2.07 10.46
CA GLN A 16 7.40 1.86 11.07
C GLN A 16 7.11 0.38 11.36
N SER A 17 8.15 -0.39 11.70
CA SER A 17 8.05 -1.82 12.02
C SER A 17 6.90 -2.19 12.98
N PRO A 18 6.61 -1.44 14.08
CA PRO A 18 5.48 -1.76 14.96
C PRO A 18 4.11 -1.70 14.26
N ASN A 19 3.93 -0.77 13.31
CA ASN A 19 2.68 -0.65 12.56
C ASN A 19 2.58 -1.74 11.48
N VAL A 20 3.69 -2.08 10.82
CA VAL A 20 3.76 -3.21 9.89
C VAL A 20 3.41 -4.52 10.60
N PHE A 21 3.91 -4.71 11.82
CA PHE A 21 3.56 -5.87 12.64
C PHE A 21 2.06 -5.93 12.95
N ARG A 22 1.45 -4.80 13.35
CA ARG A 22 0.00 -4.71 13.59
C ARG A 22 -0.81 -5.03 12.33
N MET A 23 -0.41 -4.51 11.17
CA MET A 23 -1.07 -4.81 9.89
C MET A 23 -1.05 -6.32 9.58
N ARG A 24 0.10 -6.96 9.76
CA ARG A 24 0.25 -8.41 9.58
C ARG A 24 -0.58 -9.21 10.58
N LEU A 25 -0.65 -8.77 11.83
CA LEU A 25 -1.47 -9.40 12.88
C LEU A 25 -2.97 -9.31 12.56
N MET A 26 -3.40 -8.24 11.89
CA MET A 26 -4.76 -8.10 11.35
C MET A 26 -4.99 -8.91 10.04
N GLY A 27 -3.99 -9.65 9.57
CA GLY A 27 -4.08 -10.48 8.37
C GLY A 27 -3.87 -9.75 7.04
N ALA A 28 -3.36 -8.50 7.07
CA ALA A 28 -3.02 -7.77 5.86
C ALA A 28 -1.62 -8.18 5.33
N GLU A 29 -1.50 -8.28 4.02
CA GLU A 29 -0.21 -8.44 3.33
C GLU A 29 0.43 -7.07 3.15
N VAL A 30 1.62 -6.86 3.72
CA VAL A 30 2.37 -5.60 3.57
C VAL A 30 3.46 -5.79 2.53
N ILE A 31 3.34 -5.10 1.40
CA ILE A 31 4.21 -5.22 0.23
C ILE A 31 5.19 -4.02 0.23
N PRO A 32 6.49 -4.23 0.50
CA PRO A 32 7.47 -3.17 0.48
C PRO A 32 7.78 -2.72 -0.96
N VAL A 33 7.69 -1.42 -1.20
CA VAL A 33 7.98 -0.80 -2.49
C VAL A 33 9.40 -0.25 -2.49
N HIS A 34 10.23 -0.82 -3.36
CA HIS A 34 11.63 -0.44 -3.54
C HIS A 34 11.87 0.47 -4.75
N SER A 35 10.84 0.71 -5.57
CA SER A 35 10.94 1.59 -6.74
C SER A 35 11.11 3.06 -6.34
N GLY A 36 11.80 3.81 -7.20
CA GLY A 36 12.00 5.24 -7.03
C GLY A 36 12.69 5.61 -5.71
N SER A 37 12.07 6.51 -4.95
CA SER A 37 12.60 7.00 -3.67
C SER A 37 12.27 6.09 -2.48
N ALA A 38 11.47 5.05 -2.71
CA ALA A 38 10.92 4.13 -1.72
C ALA A 38 10.11 4.85 -0.62
N THR A 39 9.24 5.78 -1.04
CA THR A 39 8.37 6.58 -0.15
C THR A 39 6.88 6.43 -0.53
N LEU A 40 5.99 7.12 0.19
CA LEU A 40 4.54 7.12 -0.03
C LEU A 40 4.12 7.31 -1.50
N LYS A 41 4.77 8.23 -2.24
CA LYS A 41 4.44 8.48 -3.65
C LYS A 41 4.64 7.22 -4.50
N ASP A 42 5.76 6.53 -4.29
CA ASP A 42 6.11 5.32 -5.03
C ASP A 42 5.12 4.19 -4.65
N ALA A 43 4.76 4.09 -3.37
CA ALA A 43 3.76 3.14 -2.89
C ALA A 43 2.37 3.34 -3.52
N CYS A 44 1.90 4.59 -3.63
CA CYS A 44 0.63 4.90 -4.30
C CYS A 44 0.65 4.50 -5.78
N ASN A 45 1.77 4.75 -6.49
CA ASN A 45 1.90 4.40 -7.90
C ASN A 45 1.86 2.88 -8.11
N GLU A 46 2.59 2.10 -7.31
CA GLU A 46 2.54 0.64 -7.38
C GLU A 46 1.15 0.09 -7.03
N ALA A 47 0.50 0.66 -6.00
CA ALA A 47 -0.85 0.25 -5.63
C ALA A 47 -1.87 0.50 -6.77
N LEU A 48 -1.77 1.66 -7.43
CA LEU A 48 -2.61 1.99 -8.57
C LEU A 48 -2.33 1.07 -9.77
N ARG A 49 -1.06 0.71 -9.99
CA ARG A 49 -0.65 -0.19 -11.08
C ARG A 49 -1.12 -1.63 -10.85
N ASP A 50 -1.07 -2.13 -9.62
CA ASP A 50 -1.65 -3.43 -9.27
C ASP A 50 -3.18 -3.39 -9.41
N TRP A 51 -3.81 -2.33 -8.91
CA TRP A 51 -5.26 -2.18 -9.02
C TRP A 51 -5.75 -2.12 -10.46
N SER A 52 -5.04 -1.45 -11.38
CA SER A 52 -5.46 -1.41 -12.79
C SER A 52 -5.52 -2.79 -13.45
N GLY A 53 -4.77 -3.77 -12.94
CA GLY A 53 -4.85 -5.18 -13.38
C GLY A 53 -5.85 -6.03 -12.60
N SER A 54 -6.36 -5.56 -11.46
CA SER A 54 -7.26 -6.33 -10.58
C SER A 54 -8.60 -5.64 -10.28
N TYR A 55 -8.92 -4.53 -10.96
CA TYR A 55 -10.03 -3.63 -10.62
C TYR A 55 -11.40 -4.31 -10.54
N GLU A 56 -11.61 -5.38 -11.29
CA GLU A 56 -12.86 -6.15 -11.29
C GLU A 56 -13.13 -6.85 -9.95
N THR A 57 -12.08 -7.13 -9.18
CA THR A 57 -12.14 -7.93 -7.94
C THR A 57 -11.58 -7.21 -6.72
N ALA A 58 -11.00 -6.03 -6.90
CA ALA A 58 -10.32 -5.29 -5.86
C ALA A 58 -10.76 -3.81 -5.86
N HIS A 59 -10.91 -3.27 -4.66
CA HIS A 59 -11.17 -1.85 -4.45
C HIS A 59 -9.88 -1.15 -4.01
N TYR A 60 -9.50 -0.08 -4.72
CA TYR A 60 -8.37 0.76 -4.33
C TYR A 60 -8.83 1.81 -3.32
N MET A 61 -8.29 1.73 -2.10
CA MET A 61 -8.64 2.64 -1.00
C MET A 61 -7.46 3.55 -0.67
N LEU A 62 -7.60 4.84 -1.01
CA LEU A 62 -6.59 5.86 -0.73
C LEU A 62 -7.03 6.73 0.44
N GLY A 63 -6.40 6.54 1.60
CA GLY A 63 -6.75 7.23 2.85
C GLY A 63 -5.99 8.54 3.13
N THR A 64 -5.21 9.04 2.17
CA THR A 64 -4.40 10.26 2.32
C THR A 64 -4.83 11.31 1.30
N ALA A 65 -4.67 12.59 1.66
CA ALA A 65 -4.94 13.74 0.78
C ALA A 65 -3.86 13.91 -0.31
N ALA A 66 -3.54 12.83 -1.02
CA ALA A 66 -2.54 12.78 -2.09
C ALA A 66 -3.09 12.16 -3.39
N GLY A 67 -4.41 11.98 -3.49
CA GLY A 67 -5.09 11.45 -4.68
C GLY A 67 -5.76 12.53 -5.53
N PRO A 68 -6.17 12.20 -6.77
CA PRO A 68 -6.98 13.09 -7.60
C PRO A 68 -8.33 13.40 -6.92
N HIS A 69 -8.93 14.54 -7.29
CA HIS A 69 -10.33 14.85 -6.96
C HIS A 69 -11.23 13.70 -7.45
N PRO A 70 -12.33 13.37 -6.73
CA PRO A 70 -13.21 12.26 -7.08
C PRO A 70 -13.70 12.30 -8.53
#